data_AF-A0A0G4JC88-F1
#
_entry.id   AF-A0A0G4JC88-F1
#
_cell.length_a   1.000
_cell.length_b   1.000
_cell.length_c   1.000
_cell.angle_alpha   90.00
_cell.angle_beta   90.00
_cell.angle_gamma   90.00
#
_symmetry.space_group_name_H-M   'P 1'
#
loop_
_entity.id
_entity.type
_entity.pdbx_description
1 polymer ?
#
loop_
_entity_poly.entity_id
_entity_poly.type
_entity_poly.pdbx_seq_one_letter_code
_entity_poly.pdbx_strand_id
1 'polypeptide(L)'
;MYKKGSAVELQFSPSRLNDGAGDPYWIDLTRDEAQALLAALQSHLSRPAHDASGTESPLVFTLLDPEASQKAGGDPGDDAALPASGQSVAALRQWVCVICGWIYDEALGYPEDGIAPGTRWEDVPEDWRCPLCDVGKEDFAMVEF
;
A
#
# COMPACT_ATOMS: atom_id res chain seq x y z
N MET A 1 -14.46 21.09 -18.94
CA MET A 1 -13.00 21.19 -19.10
C MET A 1 -12.38 19.87 -18.65
N TYR A 2 -11.68 19.14 -19.53
CA TYR A 2 -10.92 17.95 -19.12
C TYR A 2 -9.65 18.44 -18.41
N LYS A 3 -9.47 18.13 -17.13
CA LYS A 3 -8.17 18.32 -16.47
C LYS A 3 -7.24 17.25 -17.02
N LYS A 4 -6.16 17.66 -17.69
CA LYS A 4 -5.11 16.74 -18.13
C LYS A 4 -4.43 16.22 -16.85
N GLY A 5 -4.42 14.90 -16.65
CA GLY A 5 -3.78 14.27 -15.49
C GLY A 5 -2.27 14.14 -15.68
N SER A 6 -1.54 13.97 -14.58
CA SER A 6 -0.14 13.56 -14.59
C SER A 6 -0.04 12.08 -14.96
N ALA A 7 0.95 11.72 -15.77
CA ALA A 7 1.23 10.35 -16.17
C ALA A 7 2.51 9.85 -15.52
N VAL A 8 2.52 8.58 -15.12
CA VAL A 8 3.68 7.90 -14.53
C VAL A 8 3.93 6.64 -15.35
N GLU A 9 5.17 6.41 -15.73
CA GLU A 9 5.62 5.21 -16.43
C GLU A 9 6.54 4.42 -15.49
N LEU A 10 6.13 3.23 -15.07
CA LEU A 10 6.94 2.32 -14.26
C LEU A 10 7.66 1.34 -15.19
N GLN A 11 8.99 1.33 -15.15
CA GLN A 11 9.82 0.40 -15.91
C GLN A 11 10.41 -0.66 -14.97
N PHE A 12 10.22 -1.94 -15.30
CA PHE A 12 10.70 -3.06 -14.50
C PHE A 12 10.98 -4.28 -15.38
N SER A 13 11.82 -5.19 -14.89
CA SER A 13 12.04 -6.50 -15.54
C SER A 13 10.76 -7.34 -15.52
N PRO A 14 10.44 -8.12 -16.58
CA PRO A 14 9.30 -9.04 -16.60
C PRO A 14 9.27 -10.03 -15.44
N SER A 15 10.43 -10.35 -14.85
CA SER A 15 10.55 -11.24 -13.68
C SER A 15 9.88 -10.71 -12.42
N ARG A 16 9.53 -9.42 -12.37
CA ARG A 16 8.78 -8.82 -11.26
C ARG A 16 7.28 -8.94 -11.36
N LEU A 17 6.77 -9.33 -12.53
CA LEU A 17 5.35 -9.51 -12.72
C LEU A 17 4.92 -10.77 -11.95
N ASN A 18 4.03 -10.59 -10.98
CA ASN A 18 3.38 -11.73 -10.36
C ASN A 18 2.17 -12.15 -11.19
N ASP A 19 2.25 -13.34 -11.76
CA ASP A 19 1.22 -13.97 -12.60
C ASP A 19 0.65 -15.26 -11.99
N GLY A 20 1.08 -15.63 -10.78
CA GLY A 20 0.88 -16.97 -10.22
C GLY A 20 -0.19 -17.12 -9.13
N ALA A 21 -0.76 -16.04 -8.61
CA ALA A 21 -1.47 -16.06 -7.31
C ALA A 21 -2.96 -15.62 -7.34
N GLY A 22 -3.65 -15.74 -8.48
CA GLY A 22 -5.11 -15.51 -8.56
C GLY A 22 -5.54 -14.06 -8.82
N ASP A 23 -4.63 -13.09 -8.70
CA ASP A 23 -4.77 -11.76 -9.30
C ASP A 23 -3.67 -11.57 -10.35
N PRO A 24 -4.01 -11.47 -11.65
CA PRO A 24 -3.01 -11.33 -12.69
C PRO A 24 -2.53 -9.86 -12.79
N TYR A 25 -1.23 -9.68 -13.02
CA TYR A 25 -0.59 -8.40 -13.43
C TYR A 25 -0.31 -7.37 -12.32
N TRP A 26 0.31 -7.77 -11.22
CA TRP A 26 0.85 -6.85 -10.22
C TRP A 26 2.36 -7.06 -10.02
N ILE A 27 3.00 -6.08 -9.35
CA ILE A 27 4.41 -6.12 -8.98
C ILE A 27 4.56 -5.76 -7.51
N ASP A 28 5.50 -6.40 -6.82
CA ASP A 28 5.90 -5.99 -5.48
C ASP A 28 6.86 -4.79 -5.52
N LEU A 29 6.66 -3.86 -4.59
CA LEU A 29 7.60 -2.78 -4.31
C LEU A 29 8.20 -2.99 -2.93
N THR A 30 9.53 -2.91 -2.83
CA THR A 30 10.18 -2.79 -1.52
C THR A 30 9.80 -1.46 -0.86
N ARG A 31 9.91 -1.38 0.47
CA ARG A 31 9.68 -0.13 1.21
C ARG A 31 10.51 1.03 0.65
N ASP A 32 11.77 0.77 0.30
CA ASP A 32 12.69 1.78 -0.22
C ASP A 32 12.27 2.25 -1.61
N GLU A 33 11.84 1.33 -2.50
CA GLU A 33 11.31 1.69 -3.83
C GLU A 33 10.01 2.50 -3.73
N ALA A 34 9.10 2.12 -2.83
CA ALA A 34 7.86 2.85 -2.59
C ALA A 34 8.13 4.27 -2.06
N GLN A 35 9.09 4.42 -1.14
CA GLN A 35 9.50 5.73 -0.63
C GLN A 35 10.16 6.59 -1.71
N ALA A 36 11.01 6.01 -2.55
CA ALA A 36 11.64 6.71 -3.66
C ALA A 36 10.61 7.16 -4.72
N LEU A 37 9.64 6.31 -5.04
CA LEU A 37 8.54 6.65 -5.95
C LEU A 37 7.68 7.79 -5.38
N LEU A 38 7.34 7.74 -4.08
CA LEU A 38 6.60 8.80 -3.41
C LEU A 38 7.33 10.15 -3.49
N ALA A 39 8.64 10.15 -3.20
CA ALA A 39 9.46 11.36 -3.26
C ALA A 39 9.51 11.93 -4.69
N ALA A 40 9.66 11.08 -5.71
CA ALA A 40 9.65 11.48 -7.11
C ALA A 40 8.30 12.09 -7.53
N LEU A 41 7.19 11.48 -7.12
CA LEU A 41 5.83 11.99 -7.38
C LEU A 41 5.60 13.34 -6.71
N GLN A 42 5.98 13.48 -5.44
CA GLN A 42 5.86 14.75 -4.72
C GLN A 42 6.66 15.86 -5.39
N SER A 43 7.89 15.56 -5.83
CA SER A 43 8.71 16.52 -6.57
C SER A 43 8.08 16.91 -7.91
N HIS A 44 7.49 15.96 -8.62
CA HIS A 44 6.86 16.20 -9.92
C HIS A 44 5.58 17.04 -9.78
N LEU A 45 4.72 16.71 -8.81
CA LEU A 45 3.45 17.40 -8.58
C LEU A 45 3.61 18.78 -7.93
N SER A 46 4.73 19.04 -7.24
CA SER A 46 5.03 20.35 -6.65
C SER A 46 5.53 21.38 -7.67
N ARG A 47 5.69 21.01 -8.95
CA ARG A 47 6.20 21.90 -9.99
C ARG A 47 5.16 22.98 -10.33
N PRO A 48 5.55 24.27 -10.44
CA PRO A 48 4.60 25.34 -10.69
C PRO A 48 3.90 25.22 -12.05
N ALA A 49 2.59 25.48 -12.08
CA ALA A 49 1.73 25.31 -13.26
C ALA A 49 2.08 26.15 -14.51
N HIS A 50 3.03 27.11 -14.39
CA HIS A 50 3.53 27.90 -15.53
C HIS A 50 4.58 27.18 -16.37
N ASP A 51 5.24 26.14 -15.82
CA ASP A 51 6.15 25.25 -16.56
C ASP A 51 5.47 23.97 -17.05
N ALA A 52 4.28 23.65 -16.52
CA ALA A 52 3.45 22.52 -16.93
C ALA A 52 2.75 22.82 -18.26
N SER A 53 3.55 23.01 -19.31
CA SER A 53 3.04 22.99 -20.68
C SER A 53 2.35 21.65 -20.92
N GLY A 54 1.20 21.67 -21.59
CA GLY A 54 0.29 20.53 -21.75
C GLY A 54 0.83 19.32 -22.52
N THR A 55 2.14 19.15 -22.62
CA THR A 55 2.86 18.01 -23.20
C THR A 55 3.90 17.45 -22.23
N GLU A 56 3.71 17.62 -20.92
CA GLU A 56 4.65 17.13 -19.92
C GLU A 56 4.84 15.62 -20.08
N SER A 57 6.11 15.23 -20.22
CA SER A 57 6.50 13.82 -20.33
C SER A 57 6.11 13.09 -19.05
N PRO A 58 5.68 11.82 -19.15
CA PRO A 58 5.40 11.02 -17.97
C PRO A 58 6.63 10.97 -17.07
N LEU A 59 6.40 10.96 -15.76
CA LEU A 59 7.44 10.61 -14.81
C LEU A 59 7.84 9.16 -15.04
N VAL A 60 9.02 8.93 -15.61
CA VAL A 60 9.58 7.60 -15.78
C VAL A 60 10.30 7.19 -14.49
N PHE A 61 9.90 6.07 -13.90
CA PHE A 61 10.51 5.52 -12.70
C PHE A 61 10.92 4.07 -12.95
N THR A 62 12.20 3.77 -12.77
CA THR A 62 12.78 2.45 -13.07
C THR A 62 13.05 1.67 -11.78
N LEU A 63 12.46 0.49 -11.66
CA LEU A 63 12.68 -0.45 -10.57
C LEU A 63 13.87 -1.35 -10.91
N LEU A 64 14.84 -1.49 -10.00
CA LEU A 64 16.07 -2.29 -10.21
C LEU A 64 15.93 -3.68 -9.61
N ASP A 65 16.37 -4.73 -10.31
CA ASP A 65 16.05 -6.11 -9.89
C ASP A 65 16.55 -6.41 -8.47
N PRO A 66 15.72 -7.04 -7.61
CA PRO A 66 16.05 -7.27 -6.20
C PRO A 66 17.25 -8.23 -6.01
N GLU A 67 17.62 -9.01 -7.03
CA GLU A 67 18.83 -9.86 -7.01
C GLU A 67 20.14 -9.05 -7.11
N ALA A 68 20.11 -7.80 -7.59
CA ALA A 68 21.31 -6.97 -7.70
C ALA A 68 21.73 -6.35 -6.36
N SER A 69 20.81 -6.19 -5.39
CA SER A 69 21.09 -5.52 -4.12
C SER A 69 21.54 -6.44 -2.97
N GLN A 70 21.50 -7.77 -3.14
CA GLN A 70 21.81 -8.71 -2.04
C GLN A 70 23.27 -9.17 -1.95
N LYS A 71 24.23 -8.49 -2.62
CA LYS A 71 25.67 -8.76 -2.49
C LYS A 71 26.52 -7.52 -2.17
N ALA A 72 26.32 -6.95 -0.98
CA ALA A 72 27.29 -6.21 -0.16
C ALA A 72 26.53 -5.74 1.08
N GLY A 73 26.87 -5.97 2.34
CA GLY A 73 28.03 -6.46 3.07
C GLY A 73 27.66 -6.34 4.56
N GLY A 74 28.31 -7.12 5.42
CA GLY A 74 27.96 -7.28 6.84
C GLY A 74 28.22 -6.10 7.79
N ASP A 75 27.55 -6.21 8.95
CA ASP A 75 27.59 -5.55 10.29
C ASP A 75 28.98 -5.11 10.85
N PRO A 76 29.12 -4.36 12.00
CA PRO A 76 28.13 -3.98 13.06
C PRO A 76 28.26 -2.55 13.73
N GLY A 77 27.27 -2.19 14.57
CA GLY A 77 27.31 -1.18 15.69
C GLY A 77 27.23 0.31 15.28
N ASP A 78 26.65 1.29 16.01
CA ASP A 78 26.41 1.50 17.45
C ASP A 78 25.34 2.61 17.73
N ASP A 79 24.89 2.65 18.99
CA ASP A 79 23.75 3.34 19.63
C ASP A 79 23.49 4.84 19.35
N ALA A 80 22.21 5.21 19.15
CA ALA A 80 21.48 6.24 19.95
C ALA A 80 20.03 6.53 19.45
N ALA A 81 19.09 5.75 20.01
CA ALA A 81 17.76 6.13 20.49
C ALA A 81 16.92 7.26 19.81
N LEU A 82 15.79 6.84 19.23
CA LEU A 82 14.46 7.43 19.46
C LEU A 82 13.44 6.28 19.64
N PRO A 83 12.45 6.41 20.55
CA PRO A 83 11.77 5.24 21.10
C PRO A 83 10.80 4.62 20.10
N ALA A 84 11.04 3.33 19.87
CA ALA A 84 10.05 2.39 19.42
C ALA A 84 8.81 2.43 20.33
N SER A 85 7.64 2.55 19.73
CA SER A 85 6.48 1.77 20.17
C SER A 85 6.21 0.75 19.09
N GLY A 86 7.14 -0.18 18.96
CA GLY A 86 6.85 -1.48 18.38
C GLY A 86 5.97 -2.23 19.37
N GLN A 87 4.83 -2.70 18.90
CA GLN A 87 4.26 -3.92 19.41
C GLN A 87 4.13 -4.86 18.23
N SER A 88 4.93 -5.91 18.27
CA SER A 88 4.68 -7.15 17.54
C SER A 88 3.36 -7.71 18.07
N VAL A 89 2.24 -7.26 17.52
CA VAL A 89 0.93 -7.84 17.79
C VAL A 89 0.81 -9.04 16.86
N ALA A 90 0.38 -10.18 17.39
CA ALA A 90 0.12 -11.42 16.65
C ALA A 90 -0.51 -11.10 15.28
N ALA A 91 -0.08 -11.75 14.19
CA ALA A 91 -0.52 -11.45 12.82
C ALA A 91 -2.05 -11.19 12.72
N LEU A 92 -2.42 -9.92 12.81
CA LEU A 92 -3.78 -9.41 12.69
C LEU A 92 -4.00 -9.13 11.21
N ARG A 93 -5.16 -9.52 10.72
CA ARG A 93 -5.47 -9.53 9.29
C ARG A 93 -6.22 -8.27 8.90
N GLN A 94 -6.14 -7.92 7.62
CA GLN A 94 -6.95 -6.87 7.03
C GLN A 94 -7.99 -7.51 6.10
N TRP A 95 -9.16 -6.89 6.02
CA TRP A 95 -10.30 -7.40 5.25
C TRP A 95 -10.85 -6.28 4.37
N VAL A 96 -10.92 -6.53 3.06
CA VAL A 96 -11.42 -5.57 2.09
C VAL A 96 -12.83 -5.93 1.64
N CYS A 97 -13.74 -4.96 1.67
CA CYS A 97 -15.05 -5.09 1.07
C CYS A 97 -14.90 -5.18 -0.45
N VAL A 98 -15.32 -6.29 -1.07
CA VAL A 98 -15.18 -6.48 -2.53
C VAL A 98 -16.15 -5.63 -3.34
N ILE A 99 -17.13 -5.01 -2.69
CA ILE A 99 -18.15 -4.15 -3.31
C ILE A 99 -17.67 -2.70 -3.45
N CYS A 100 -17.02 -2.16 -2.40
CA CYS A 100 -16.65 -0.74 -2.36
C CYS A 100 -15.17 -0.45 -2.09
N GLY A 101 -14.39 -1.47 -1.72
CA GLY A 101 -12.95 -1.33 -1.43
C GLY A 101 -12.62 -0.81 -0.03
N TRP A 102 -13.60 -0.67 0.87
CA TRP A 102 -13.32 -0.29 2.27
C TRP A 102 -12.53 -1.38 3.00
N ILE A 103 -11.57 -1.00 3.84
CA ILE A 103 -10.69 -1.93 4.55
C ILE A 103 -11.00 -1.90 6.05
N TYR A 104 -11.34 -3.05 6.60
CA TYR A 104 -11.32 -3.32 8.04
C TYR A 104 -9.92 -3.78 8.44
N ASP A 105 -9.33 -3.10 9.42
CA ASP A 105 -8.05 -3.50 10.02
C ASP A 105 -8.30 -4.03 11.42
N GLU A 106 -8.02 -5.32 11.66
CA GLU A 106 -8.21 -5.94 12.97
C GLU A 106 -7.39 -5.23 14.07
N ALA A 107 -6.25 -4.62 13.74
CA ALA A 107 -5.44 -3.87 14.71
C ALA A 107 -6.11 -2.55 15.13
N LEU A 108 -6.85 -1.93 14.22
CA LEU A 108 -7.57 -0.67 14.49
C LEU A 108 -8.99 -0.90 15.00
N GLY A 109 -9.61 -2.04 14.62
CA GLY A 109 -11.03 -2.28 14.84
C GLY A 109 -11.89 -1.24 14.11
N TYR A 110 -13.11 -1.03 14.60
CA TYR A 110 -13.97 0.06 14.15
C TYR A 110 -14.76 0.65 15.34
N PRO A 111 -14.12 1.50 16.17
CA PRO A 111 -14.72 1.99 17.42
C PRO A 111 -16.00 2.81 17.24
N GLU A 112 -16.21 3.39 16.06
CA GLU A 112 -17.43 4.13 15.73
C GLU A 112 -18.69 3.24 15.80
N ASP A 113 -18.55 1.95 15.45
CA ASP A 113 -19.61 0.93 15.60
C ASP A 113 -19.39 0.04 16.84
N GLY A 114 -18.51 0.44 17.75
CA GLY A 114 -18.23 -0.30 18.99
C GLY A 114 -17.32 -1.53 18.81
N ILE A 115 -16.64 -1.66 17.66
CA ILE A 115 -15.65 -2.72 17.44
C ILE A 115 -14.29 -2.23 17.95
N ALA A 116 -13.79 -2.82 19.03
CA ALA A 116 -12.56 -2.36 19.67
C ALA A 116 -11.31 -2.66 18.80
N PRO A 117 -10.23 -1.87 18.93
CA PRO A 117 -8.94 -2.21 18.33
C PRO A 117 -8.43 -3.58 18.79
N GLY A 118 -7.92 -4.39 17.87
CA GLY A 118 -7.51 -5.77 18.12
C GLY A 118 -8.61 -6.81 17.98
N THR A 119 -9.84 -6.43 17.60
CA THR A 119 -10.95 -7.37 17.37
C THR A 119 -10.71 -8.14 16.08
N ARG A 120 -10.64 -9.47 16.18
CA ARG A 120 -10.48 -10.34 15.00
C ARG A 120 -11.76 -10.31 14.16
N TRP A 121 -11.64 -10.57 12.86
CA TRP A 121 -12.80 -10.63 11.98
C TRP A 121 -13.83 -11.69 12.39
N GLU A 122 -13.36 -12.79 12.99
CA GLU A 122 -14.23 -13.82 13.56
C GLU A 122 -15.08 -13.30 14.73
N ASP A 123 -14.59 -12.29 15.46
CA ASP A 123 -15.25 -11.70 16.63
C ASP A 123 -16.13 -10.49 16.26
N VAL A 124 -16.05 -9.98 15.03
CA VAL A 124 -16.96 -8.93 14.53
C VAL A 124 -18.39 -9.51 14.45
N PRO A 125 -19.44 -8.80 14.93
CA PRO A 125 -20.81 -9.28 14.87
C PRO A 125 -21.27 -9.66 13.45
N GLU A 126 -22.01 -10.77 13.28
CA GLU A 126 -22.48 -11.21 11.96
C GLU A 126 -23.47 -10.23 11.29
N ASP A 127 -24.17 -9.44 12.10
CA ASP A 127 -25.09 -8.40 11.65
C ASP A 127 -24.41 -7.07 11.34
N TRP A 128 -23.10 -6.94 11.60
CA TRP A 128 -22.34 -5.76 11.23
C TRP A 128 -22.34 -5.55 9.71
N ARG A 129 -22.37 -4.27 9.30
CA ARG A 129 -22.53 -3.82 7.91
C ARG A 129 -21.37 -2.91 7.53
N CYS A 130 -20.91 -3.01 6.29
CA CYS A 130 -19.89 -2.11 5.77
C CYS A 130 -20.34 -0.64 5.89
N PRO A 131 -19.55 0.26 6.49
CA PRO A 131 -19.96 1.65 6.75
C PRO A 131 -20.07 2.50 5.47
N LEU A 132 -19.52 2.03 4.35
CA LEU A 132 -19.59 2.73 3.06
C LEU A 132 -20.74 2.26 2.16
N CYS A 133 -21.06 0.96 2.14
CA CYS A 133 -22.01 0.40 1.18
C CYS A 133 -23.09 -0.51 1.76
N ASP A 134 -23.14 -0.67 3.09
CA ASP A 134 -24.19 -1.38 3.81
C ASP A 134 -24.35 -2.87 3.43
N VAL A 135 -23.27 -3.50 2.97
CA VAL A 135 -23.23 -4.96 2.71
C VAL A 135 -22.74 -5.73 3.93
N GLY A 136 -23.03 -7.03 3.97
CA GLY A 136 -22.67 -7.90 5.10
C GLY A 136 -21.21 -8.34 5.10
N LYS A 137 -20.82 -9.06 6.16
CA LYS A 137 -19.45 -9.60 6.32
C LYS A 137 -19.07 -10.62 5.24
N GLU A 138 -20.05 -11.27 4.62
CA GLU A 138 -19.85 -12.22 3.53
C GLU A 138 -19.20 -11.59 2.29
N ASP A 139 -19.32 -10.27 2.12
CA ASP A 139 -18.76 -9.51 1.00
C ASP A 139 -17.35 -8.94 1.30
N PHE A 140 -16.65 -9.50 2.28
CA PHE A 140 -15.28 -9.14 2.61
C PHE A 140 -14.30 -10.27 2.30
N ALA A 141 -13.18 -9.90 1.68
CA ALA A 141 -12.06 -10.79 1.41
C ALA A 141 -10.88 -10.44 2.31
N MET A 142 -10.21 -11.46 2.85
CA MET A 142 -8.97 -11.27 3.61
C MET A 142 -7.84 -10.87 2.66
N VAL A 143 -7.08 -9.86 3.04
CA VAL A 143 -5.91 -9.36 2.31
C VAL A 143 -4.68 -9.42 3.22
N GLU A 144 -3.58 -9.90 2.65
CA GLU A 144 -2.25 -9.88 3.28
C GLU A 144 -1.42 -8.81 2.55
N PHE A 145 -0.80 -7.91 3.31
CA PHE A 145 0.09 -6.84 2.82
C PHE A 145 1.49 -6.98 3.42
#